data_AF-A0A6A5GKH4-F1
#
_entry.id   AF-A0A6A5GKH4-F1
#
_cell.length_a   1.000
_cell.length_b   1.000
_cell.length_c   1.000
_cell.angle_alpha   90.00
_cell.angle_beta   90.00
_cell.angle_gamma   90.00
#
_symmetry.space_group_name_H-M   'P 1'
#
loop_
_entity.id
_entity.type
_entity.pdbx_description
1 polymer ?
#
loop_
_entity_poly.entity_id
_entity_poly.type
_entity_poly.pdbx_seq_one_letter_code
_entity_poly.pdbx_strand_id
1 'polypeptide(L)'
;MGKMSKTGGKSGKGAKNAVPERANSGKTSRFTMSERNLGLMQEIIRKDPESYKEEFMEQFNYFVQTMKLLHLQPEQSRTEMQSLQESVLFLSGLAKHYPKEAKQFSDSLFELLREQGSGLDADVRMSFCKALVLLRNQDMLDQIVLLETFFELVKVEDKVLRKFLLASISAHLKRVYHKKKDVKMLGKIQNLCFSKMKDSRSIVARCAQLVCIDAFRRKFWRDERTANVIAEACFHKVPKIQVTSMKFFLGSENDNGEQEGDDSDIDSEAEDNTKTLKEVMTSFRNVKKTRKRAKNVERAKKMISKKKKQKKEGRSKECNLMAIQSLYDPQEFADKLFGALESKKMDKFEMRLFKIALCARIIGIHRLHTLSFYSYLHR
;
A
#
# COMPACT_ATOMS: atom_id res chain seq x y z
N MET A 1 -57.88 16.47 -92.77
CA MET A 1 -59.07 16.12 -91.96
C MET A 1 -59.06 14.60 -91.80
N GLY A 2 -59.01 13.95 -90.63
CA GLY A 2 -58.95 14.36 -89.24
C GLY A 2 -58.87 13.10 -88.34
N LYS A 3 -58.41 13.31 -87.09
CA LYS A 3 -58.75 12.59 -85.84
C LYS A 3 -58.67 11.05 -85.88
N MET A 4 -57.76 10.34 -85.19
CA MET A 4 -57.36 10.39 -83.77
C MET A 4 -58.51 10.60 -82.77
N SER A 5 -58.97 9.50 -82.16
CA SER A 5 -59.52 9.41 -80.80
C SER A 5 -59.68 7.93 -80.41
N LYS A 6 -58.94 7.44 -79.39
CA LYS A 6 -59.39 7.13 -78.00
C LYS A 6 -60.17 5.80 -77.95
N THR A 7 -60.01 4.84 -77.03
CA THR A 7 -59.64 4.74 -75.60
C THR A 7 -59.88 3.25 -75.24
N GLY A 8 -59.30 2.55 -74.28
CA GLY A 8 -58.35 2.75 -73.18
C GLY A 8 -58.25 1.42 -72.40
N GLY A 9 -57.32 1.29 -71.45
CA GLY A 9 -57.38 0.24 -70.41
C GLY A 9 -56.12 -0.59 -70.12
N LYS A 10 -55.31 -0.10 -69.16
CA LYS A 10 -54.46 -0.78 -68.15
C LYS A 10 -53.85 -2.17 -68.42
N SER A 11 -52.51 -2.27 -68.33
CA SER A 11 -51.78 -3.07 -67.31
C SER A 11 -50.26 -3.09 -67.58
N GLY A 12 -49.44 -2.96 -66.53
CA GLY A 12 -48.00 -3.30 -66.57
C GLY A 12 -47.04 -2.19 -66.12
N LYS A 13 -46.76 -2.09 -64.82
CA LYS A 13 -45.59 -1.35 -64.28
C LYS A 13 -44.37 -2.27 -64.34
N GLY A 14 -43.52 -2.08 -65.35
CA GLY A 14 -42.17 -2.65 -65.44
C GLY A 14 -41.12 -1.66 -64.92
N ALA A 15 -40.18 -2.19 -64.15
CA ALA A 15 -39.14 -1.49 -63.41
C ALA A 15 -38.24 -0.60 -64.30
N LYS A 16 -37.97 0.63 -63.84
CA LYS A 16 -36.91 1.47 -64.39
C LYS A 16 -35.60 1.17 -63.69
N ASN A 17 -34.65 0.63 -64.45
CA ASN A 17 -33.24 0.60 -64.12
C ASN A 17 -32.69 2.04 -64.06
N ALA A 18 -32.22 2.44 -62.89
CA ALA A 18 -31.25 3.50 -62.70
C ALA A 18 -30.26 2.99 -61.65
N VAL A 19 -29.11 2.52 -62.11
CA VAL A 19 -27.96 2.21 -61.24
C VAL A 19 -26.96 3.35 -61.40
N PRO A 20 -26.79 4.20 -60.38
CA PRO A 20 -25.68 5.14 -60.30
C PRO A 20 -24.47 4.50 -59.58
N GLU A 21 -23.32 5.12 -59.83
CA GLU A 21 -22.14 5.18 -58.97
C GLU A 21 -21.48 3.86 -58.52
N ARG A 22 -20.29 3.64 -59.09
CA ARG A 22 -19.19 3.00 -58.35
C ARG A 22 -18.85 3.88 -57.13
N ALA A 23 -19.61 3.69 -56.05
CA ALA A 23 -19.18 4.09 -54.73
C ALA A 23 -18.01 3.19 -54.34
N ASN A 24 -16.81 3.76 -54.47
CA ASN A 24 -15.60 3.34 -53.79
C ASN A 24 -15.99 2.99 -52.34
N SER A 25 -16.11 1.70 -52.02
CA SER A 25 -16.33 1.26 -50.65
C SER A 25 -15.04 1.55 -49.91
N GLY A 26 -14.94 2.78 -49.44
CA GLY A 26 -14.01 3.17 -48.41
C GLY A 26 -14.14 2.14 -47.31
N LYS A 27 -13.19 1.22 -47.26
CA LYS A 27 -12.67 0.70 -46.00
C LYS A 27 -12.23 1.93 -45.23
N THR A 28 -13.19 2.59 -44.59
CA THR A 28 -12.93 3.64 -43.63
C THR A 28 -12.08 2.96 -42.59
N SER A 29 -10.78 3.24 -42.65
CA SER A 29 -9.81 2.98 -41.61
C SER A 29 -10.44 3.45 -40.31
N ARG A 30 -11.06 2.53 -39.59
CA ARG A 30 -11.85 2.87 -38.40
C ARG A 30 -10.98 2.98 -37.16
N PHE A 31 -9.68 2.79 -37.32
CA PHE A 31 -8.68 3.03 -36.29
C PHE A 31 -7.37 3.48 -36.95
N THR A 32 -7.33 4.72 -37.41
CA THR A 32 -6.17 5.54 -37.05
C THR A 32 -6.37 5.92 -35.58
N MET A 33 -6.27 4.94 -34.67
CA MET A 33 -5.99 5.20 -33.26
C MET A 33 -4.56 5.72 -33.24
N SER A 34 -4.41 6.98 -33.68
CA SER A 34 -3.18 7.71 -33.44
C SER A 34 -2.97 7.62 -31.93
N GLU A 35 -1.89 6.96 -31.54
CA GLU A 35 -0.97 7.46 -30.54
C GLU A 35 -1.62 8.42 -29.52
N ARG A 36 -1.77 7.97 -28.26
CA ARG A 36 -1.93 8.78 -27.01
C ARG A 36 -3.23 8.64 -26.20
N ASN A 37 -4.05 7.59 -26.37
CA ASN A 37 -4.99 7.26 -25.28
C ASN A 37 -5.03 5.78 -24.91
N LEU A 38 -3.98 5.35 -24.22
CA LEU A 38 -3.88 4.02 -23.61
C LEU A 38 -5.07 3.71 -22.69
N GLY A 39 -5.70 4.72 -22.08
CA GLY A 39 -6.89 4.55 -21.25
C GLY A 39 -8.12 4.09 -22.05
N LEU A 40 -8.40 4.74 -23.17
CA LEU A 40 -9.50 4.35 -24.07
C LEU A 40 -9.25 2.96 -24.67
N MET A 41 -8.01 2.71 -25.12
CA MET A 41 -7.61 1.40 -25.65
C MET A 41 -7.79 0.30 -24.60
N GLN A 42 -7.42 0.57 -23.34
CA GLN A 42 -7.62 -0.38 -22.24
C GLN A 42 -9.10 -0.72 -22.03
N GLU A 43 -10.01 0.25 -22.14
CA GLU A 43 -11.46 -0.01 -21.99
C GLU A 43 -12.02 -0.87 -23.13
N ILE A 44 -11.57 -0.60 -24.36
CA ILE A 44 -12.01 -1.33 -25.56
C ILE A 44 -11.51 -2.78 -25.51
N ILE A 45 -10.23 -2.99 -25.22
CA ILE A 45 -9.64 -4.33 -25.09
C ILE A 45 -10.32 -5.12 -23.96
N ARG A 46 -10.69 -4.46 -22.86
CA ARG A 46 -11.39 -5.12 -21.75
C ARG A 46 -12.78 -5.64 -22.16
N LYS A 47 -13.42 -5.03 -23.17
CA LYS A 47 -14.73 -5.46 -23.71
C LYS A 47 -14.60 -6.62 -24.68
N ASP A 48 -13.58 -6.60 -25.54
CA ASP A 48 -13.34 -7.64 -26.54
C ASP A 48 -11.84 -7.91 -26.72
N PRO A 49 -11.23 -8.78 -25.89
CA PRO A 49 -9.78 -8.99 -25.94
C PRO A 49 -9.29 -9.62 -27.24
N GLU A 50 -10.02 -10.57 -27.82
CA GLU A 50 -9.53 -11.32 -28.97
C GLU A 50 -9.42 -10.46 -30.23
N SER A 51 -10.37 -9.54 -30.44
CA SER A 51 -10.38 -8.66 -31.62
C SER A 51 -9.28 -7.60 -31.61
N TYR A 52 -8.80 -7.21 -30.42
CA TYR A 52 -7.79 -6.14 -30.26
C TYR A 52 -6.43 -6.68 -29.78
N LYS A 53 -6.13 -7.92 -30.14
CA LYS A 53 -4.89 -8.59 -29.74
C LYS A 53 -3.68 -7.97 -30.42
N GLU A 54 -3.80 -7.54 -31.67
CA GLU A 54 -2.69 -6.93 -32.42
C GLU A 54 -2.24 -5.62 -31.77
N GLU A 55 -3.19 -4.76 -31.40
CA GLU A 55 -2.93 -3.49 -30.72
C GLU A 55 -2.30 -3.71 -29.33
N PHE A 56 -2.75 -4.74 -28.60
CA PHE A 56 -2.10 -5.12 -27.35
C PHE A 56 -0.64 -5.57 -27.59
N MET A 57 -0.41 -6.40 -28.60
CA MET A 57 0.91 -6.91 -28.93
C MET A 57 1.87 -5.81 -29.38
N GLU A 58 1.40 -4.78 -30.08
CA GLU A 58 2.20 -3.60 -30.41
C GLU A 58 2.70 -2.89 -29.15
N GLN A 59 1.81 -2.64 -28.18
CA GLN A 59 2.17 -2.01 -26.90
C GLN A 59 3.09 -2.91 -26.06
N PHE A 60 2.87 -4.22 -26.09
CA PHE A 60 3.73 -5.18 -25.42
C PHE A 60 5.13 -5.24 -26.04
N ASN A 61 5.23 -5.23 -27.37
CA ASN A 61 6.51 -5.19 -28.08
C ASN A 61 7.25 -3.88 -27.80
N TYR A 62 6.55 -2.75 -27.79
CA TYR A 62 7.12 -1.46 -27.37
C TYR A 62 7.70 -1.56 -25.95
N PHE A 63 6.95 -2.10 -24.99
CA PHE A 63 7.45 -2.33 -23.64
C PHE A 63 8.72 -3.20 -23.61
N VAL A 64 8.73 -4.33 -24.33
CA VAL A 64 9.90 -5.22 -24.38
C VAL A 64 11.14 -4.51 -24.92
N GLN A 65 11.00 -3.67 -25.96
CA GLN A 65 12.13 -2.90 -26.50
C GLN A 65 12.59 -1.83 -25.51
N THR A 66 11.65 -1.11 -24.88
CA THR A 66 11.97 -0.10 -23.86
C THR A 66 12.66 -0.71 -22.64
N MET A 67 12.26 -1.91 -22.21
CA MET A 67 12.92 -2.63 -21.12
C MET A 67 14.37 -3.01 -21.47
N LYS A 68 14.62 -3.44 -22.71
CA LYS A 68 16.00 -3.70 -23.19
C LYS A 68 16.83 -2.43 -23.20
N LEU A 69 16.26 -1.32 -23.69
CA LEU A 69 16.94 -0.03 -23.69
C LEU A 69 17.26 0.43 -22.27
N LEU A 70 16.31 0.31 -21.34
CA LEU A 70 16.49 0.67 -19.93
C LEU A 70 17.57 -0.18 -19.25
N HIS A 71 17.73 -1.43 -19.68
CA HIS A 71 18.79 -2.31 -19.19
C HIS A 71 20.18 -1.87 -19.66
N LEU A 72 20.29 -1.36 -20.89
CA LEU A 72 21.54 -0.83 -21.45
C LEU A 72 21.87 0.57 -20.94
N GLN A 73 20.84 1.40 -20.77
CA GLN A 73 20.95 2.80 -20.36
C GLN A 73 19.90 3.10 -19.28
N PRO A 74 20.28 3.03 -17.99
CA PRO A 74 19.36 3.32 -16.88
C PRO A 74 18.86 4.77 -16.85
N GLU A 75 19.66 5.71 -17.37
CA GLU A 75 19.32 7.12 -17.46
C GLU A 75 18.51 7.41 -18.73
N GLN A 76 17.21 7.64 -18.55
CA GLN A 76 16.27 7.94 -19.62
C GLN A 76 15.78 9.38 -19.50
N SER A 77 15.32 9.95 -20.61
CA SER A 77 14.68 11.27 -20.56
C SER A 77 13.35 11.19 -19.79
N ARG A 78 12.92 12.33 -19.23
CA ARG A 78 11.65 12.40 -18.48
C ARG A 78 10.44 11.93 -19.30
N THR A 79 10.44 12.21 -20.61
CA THR A 79 9.35 11.82 -21.50
C THR A 79 9.32 10.31 -21.72
N GLU A 80 10.47 9.68 -21.96
CA GLU A 80 10.57 8.22 -22.11
C GLU A 80 10.16 7.49 -20.84
N MET A 81 10.55 8.01 -19.67
CA MET A 81 10.11 7.48 -18.38
C MET A 81 8.59 7.54 -18.22
N GLN A 82 7.95 8.64 -18.62
CA GLN A 82 6.49 8.77 -18.57
C GLN A 82 5.82 7.76 -19.50
N SER A 83 6.29 7.64 -20.74
CA SER A 83 5.76 6.65 -21.69
C SER A 83 5.91 5.22 -21.20
N LEU A 84 7.04 4.89 -20.55
CA LEU A 84 7.24 3.59 -19.91
C LEU A 84 6.24 3.38 -18.76
N GLN A 85 6.02 4.37 -17.89
CA GLN A 85 5.07 4.26 -16.79
C GLN A 85 3.64 4.04 -17.29
N GLU A 86 3.23 4.74 -18.34
CA GLU A 86 1.92 4.57 -18.97
C GLU A 86 1.77 3.17 -19.60
N SER A 87 2.82 2.69 -20.29
CA SER A 87 2.86 1.34 -20.85
C SER A 87 2.75 0.27 -19.76
N VAL A 88 3.48 0.40 -18.66
CA VAL A 88 3.41 -0.50 -17.50
C VAL A 88 2.01 -0.51 -16.86
N LEU A 89 1.37 0.64 -16.73
CA LEU A 89 0.00 0.76 -16.23
C LEU A 89 -1.01 0.09 -17.17
N PHE A 90 -0.85 0.31 -18.47
CA PHE A 90 -1.68 -0.30 -19.51
C PHE A 90 -1.60 -1.84 -19.46
N LEU A 91 -0.39 -2.39 -19.53
CA LEU A 91 -0.13 -3.83 -19.55
C LEU A 91 -0.60 -4.52 -18.26
N SER A 92 -0.28 -3.94 -17.10
CA SER A 92 -0.72 -4.51 -15.80
C SER A 92 -2.25 -4.51 -15.63
N GLY A 93 -2.97 -3.57 -16.24
CA GLY A 93 -4.43 -3.53 -16.21
C GLY A 93 -5.12 -4.49 -17.18
N LEU A 94 -4.41 -5.01 -18.18
CA LEU A 94 -4.91 -5.99 -19.17
C LEU A 94 -4.35 -7.41 -18.96
N ALA A 95 -3.41 -7.59 -18.03
CA ALA A 95 -2.71 -8.84 -17.79
C ALA A 95 -3.61 -10.08 -17.63
N LYS A 96 -4.80 -9.92 -17.03
CA LYS A 96 -5.77 -11.02 -16.87
C LYS A 96 -6.26 -11.59 -18.21
N HIS A 97 -6.32 -10.78 -19.25
CA HIS A 97 -6.79 -11.17 -20.58
C HIS A 97 -5.69 -11.83 -21.43
N TYR A 98 -4.41 -11.57 -21.12
CA TYR A 98 -3.25 -12.07 -21.86
C TYR A 98 -2.23 -12.74 -20.93
N PRO A 99 -2.48 -13.99 -20.47
CA PRO A 99 -1.70 -14.62 -19.40
C PRO A 99 -0.25 -14.93 -19.77
N LYS A 100 0.02 -15.22 -21.05
CA LYS A 100 1.36 -15.61 -21.52
C LYS A 100 2.29 -14.40 -21.50
N GLU A 101 1.82 -13.31 -22.07
CA GLU A 101 2.48 -12.02 -22.17
C GLU A 101 2.59 -11.39 -20.77
N ALA A 102 1.57 -11.54 -19.92
CA ALA A 102 1.60 -11.10 -18.53
C ALA A 102 2.72 -11.76 -17.71
N LYS A 103 3.03 -13.04 -17.96
CA LYS A 103 4.14 -13.73 -17.29
C LYS A 103 5.48 -13.13 -17.69
N GLN A 104 5.72 -12.99 -19.00
CA GLN A 104 6.95 -12.36 -19.51
C GLN A 104 7.09 -10.91 -19.02
N PHE A 105 5.99 -10.17 -18.99
CA PHE A 105 5.92 -8.82 -18.41
C PHE A 105 6.37 -8.83 -16.95
N SER A 106 5.79 -9.67 -16.10
CA SER A 106 6.15 -9.73 -14.68
C SER A 106 7.58 -10.18 -14.44
N ASP A 107 8.07 -11.13 -15.22
CA ASP A 107 9.44 -11.65 -15.09
C ASP A 107 10.45 -10.55 -15.40
N SER A 108 10.21 -9.77 -16.46
CA SER A 108 11.03 -8.60 -16.83
C SER A 108 11.05 -7.52 -15.74
N LEU A 109 9.91 -7.28 -15.07
CA LEU A 109 9.86 -6.34 -13.96
C LEU A 109 10.64 -6.84 -12.74
N PHE A 110 10.52 -8.13 -12.40
CA PHE A 110 11.25 -8.73 -11.28
C PHE A 110 12.76 -8.73 -11.51
N GLU A 111 13.21 -9.08 -12.70
CA GLU A 111 14.62 -9.09 -13.11
C GLU A 111 15.24 -7.70 -12.93
N LEU A 112 14.64 -6.68 -13.55
CA LEU A 112 15.17 -5.32 -13.50
C LEU A 112 15.14 -4.71 -12.10
N LEU A 113 14.10 -4.99 -11.30
CA LEU A 113 14.04 -4.53 -9.90
C LEU A 113 15.10 -5.21 -9.00
N ARG A 114 15.47 -6.46 -9.29
CA ARG A 114 16.49 -7.19 -8.53
C ARG A 114 17.90 -6.75 -8.89
N GLU A 115 18.17 -6.53 -10.17
CA GLU A 115 19.51 -6.19 -10.65
C GLU A 115 19.83 -4.71 -10.52
N GLN A 116 18.89 -3.84 -10.90
CA GLN A 116 19.10 -2.39 -11.00
C GLN A 116 18.19 -1.59 -10.06
N GLY A 117 17.61 -2.22 -9.03
CA GLY A 117 16.62 -1.59 -8.14
C GLY A 117 17.05 -0.23 -7.58
N SER A 118 18.30 -0.07 -7.16
CA SER A 118 18.83 1.20 -6.64
C SER A 118 19.15 2.23 -7.72
N GLY A 119 19.51 1.79 -8.93
CA GLY A 119 19.92 2.66 -10.05
C GLY A 119 18.76 3.17 -10.90
N LEU A 120 17.59 2.53 -10.82
CA LEU A 120 16.37 3.01 -11.49
C LEU A 120 15.86 4.31 -10.89
N ASP A 121 15.27 5.15 -11.74
CA ASP A 121 14.49 6.32 -11.32
C ASP A 121 13.38 5.93 -10.31
N ALA A 122 13.13 6.82 -9.33
CA ALA A 122 12.21 6.57 -8.24
C ALA A 122 10.75 6.36 -8.71
N ASP A 123 10.29 7.12 -9.71
CA ASP A 123 8.93 7.02 -10.22
C ASP A 123 8.74 5.75 -11.07
N VAL A 124 9.75 5.37 -11.86
CA VAL A 124 9.75 4.11 -12.62
C VAL A 124 9.70 2.91 -11.67
N ARG A 125 10.57 2.90 -10.65
CA ARG A 125 10.62 1.87 -9.61
C ARG A 125 9.29 1.74 -8.88
N MET A 126 8.67 2.88 -8.54
CA MET A 126 7.35 2.93 -7.92
C MET A 126 6.26 2.37 -8.86
N SER A 127 6.30 2.70 -10.15
CA SER A 127 5.36 2.19 -11.15
C SER A 127 5.43 0.67 -11.28
N PHE A 128 6.64 0.11 -11.34
CA PHE A 128 6.83 -1.35 -11.37
C PHE A 128 6.28 -2.03 -10.11
N CYS A 129 6.55 -1.47 -8.93
CA CYS A 129 6.02 -2.01 -7.68
C CYS A 129 4.47 -1.98 -7.68
N LYS A 130 3.85 -0.89 -8.15
CA LYS A 130 2.38 -0.79 -8.30
C LYS A 130 1.83 -1.83 -9.28
N ALA A 131 2.49 -2.03 -10.41
CA ALA A 131 2.11 -3.04 -11.39
C ALA A 131 2.17 -4.46 -10.81
N LEU A 132 3.26 -4.81 -10.10
CA LEU A 132 3.38 -6.11 -9.44
C LEU A 132 2.31 -6.32 -8.37
N VAL A 133 1.96 -5.30 -7.57
CA VAL A 133 0.83 -5.36 -6.64
C VAL A 133 -0.48 -5.62 -7.40
N LEU A 134 -0.71 -4.97 -8.54
CA LEU A 134 -1.92 -5.16 -9.33
C LEU A 134 -2.02 -6.60 -9.87
N LEU A 135 -0.95 -7.13 -10.45
CA LEU A 135 -0.87 -8.51 -10.93
C LEU A 135 -1.10 -9.53 -9.80
N ARG A 136 -0.55 -9.26 -8.61
CA ARG A 136 -0.80 -10.06 -7.41
C ARG A 136 -2.27 -10.06 -7.00
N ASN A 137 -2.96 -8.93 -7.11
CA ASN A 137 -4.39 -8.83 -6.79
C ASN A 137 -5.26 -9.62 -7.77
N GLN A 138 -4.76 -9.85 -8.97
CA GLN A 138 -5.36 -10.72 -9.98
C GLN A 138 -4.95 -12.19 -9.82
N ASP A 139 -4.23 -12.55 -8.74
CA ASP A 139 -3.70 -13.89 -8.44
C ASP A 139 -2.75 -14.47 -9.52
N MET A 140 -2.07 -13.61 -10.29
CA MET A 140 -1.17 -14.00 -11.39
C MET A 140 0.31 -14.20 -10.99
N LEU A 141 0.70 -13.77 -9.78
CA LEU A 141 2.08 -13.87 -9.28
C LEU A 141 2.18 -14.87 -8.14
N ASP A 142 3.39 -15.26 -7.74
CA ASP A 142 3.63 -15.94 -6.47
C ASP A 142 3.70 -14.93 -5.31
N GLN A 143 3.15 -15.28 -4.14
CA GLN A 143 3.07 -14.38 -2.98
C GLN A 143 4.44 -14.20 -2.32
N ILE A 144 5.20 -15.28 -2.17
CA ILE A 144 6.49 -15.27 -1.49
C ILE A 144 7.51 -14.50 -2.33
N VAL A 145 7.56 -14.79 -3.63
CA VAL A 145 8.49 -14.11 -4.57
C VAL A 145 8.28 -12.59 -4.55
N LEU A 146 7.03 -12.14 -4.52
CA LEU A 146 6.71 -10.72 -4.43
C LEU A 146 7.19 -10.11 -3.11
N LEU A 147 6.86 -10.74 -1.99
CA LEU A 147 7.22 -10.24 -0.66
C LEU A 147 8.73 -10.22 -0.44
N GLU A 148 9.44 -11.26 -0.90
CA GLU A 148 10.91 -11.30 -0.89
C GLU A 148 11.48 -10.11 -1.66
N THR A 149 11.01 -9.89 -2.88
CA THR A 149 11.44 -8.75 -3.70
C THR A 149 11.15 -7.41 -3.00
N PHE A 150 10.01 -7.26 -2.32
CA PHE A 150 9.71 -6.04 -1.56
C PHE A 150 10.64 -5.85 -0.36
N PHE A 151 10.97 -6.92 0.38
CA PHE A 151 11.96 -6.83 1.47
C PHE A 151 13.37 -6.51 0.96
N GLU A 152 13.72 -6.93 -0.25
CA GLU A 152 14.96 -6.54 -0.92
C GLU A 152 14.93 -5.04 -1.26
N LEU A 153 13.84 -4.53 -1.85
CA LEU A 153 13.70 -3.12 -2.22
C LEU A 153 13.61 -2.15 -1.03
N VAL A 154 13.25 -2.63 0.17
CA VAL A 154 13.25 -1.82 1.41
C VAL A 154 14.65 -1.26 1.75
N LYS A 155 15.71 -1.84 1.19
CA LYS A 155 17.10 -1.39 1.40
C LYS A 155 17.42 -0.11 0.65
N VAL A 156 16.69 0.18 -0.42
CA VAL A 156 16.89 1.37 -1.24
C VAL A 156 16.54 2.61 -0.42
N GLU A 157 17.33 3.66 -0.58
CA GLU A 157 17.21 4.91 0.18
C GLU A 157 16.07 5.80 -0.33
N ASP A 158 14.86 5.27 -0.33
CA ASP A 158 13.65 5.95 -0.79
C ASP A 158 12.57 5.85 0.29
N LYS A 159 12.23 6.98 0.91
CA LYS A 159 11.23 7.05 1.99
C LYS A 159 9.82 6.77 1.47
N VAL A 160 9.49 7.25 0.27
CA VAL A 160 8.16 7.10 -0.34
C VAL A 160 7.94 5.65 -0.75
N LEU A 161 8.94 5.04 -1.39
CA LEU A 161 8.93 3.62 -1.73
C LEU A 161 8.78 2.75 -0.48
N ARG A 162 9.59 2.96 0.56
CA ARG A 162 9.50 2.16 1.80
C ARG A 162 8.11 2.23 2.44
N LYS A 163 7.48 3.42 2.45
CA LYS A 163 6.10 3.59 2.93
C LYS A 163 5.10 2.81 2.07
N PHE A 164 5.25 2.88 0.75
CA PHE A 164 4.42 2.14 -0.19
C PHE A 164 4.57 0.61 -0.03
N LEU A 165 5.81 0.11 0.07
CA LEU A 165 6.11 -1.32 0.24
C LEU A 165 5.49 -1.85 1.53
N LEU A 166 5.71 -1.17 2.66
CA LEU A 166 5.12 -1.55 3.95
C LEU A 166 3.59 -1.62 3.88
N ALA A 167 2.96 -0.59 3.32
CA ALA A 167 1.50 -0.54 3.17
C ALA A 167 0.99 -1.66 2.25
N SER A 168 1.75 -1.97 1.20
CA SER A 168 1.41 -3.03 0.25
C SER A 168 1.52 -4.43 0.85
N ILE A 169 2.55 -4.70 1.68
CA ILE A 169 2.70 -5.96 2.42
C ILE A 169 1.53 -6.13 3.40
N SER A 170 1.21 -5.11 4.21
CA SER A 170 0.06 -5.15 5.12
C SER A 170 -1.27 -5.34 4.39
N ALA A 171 -1.47 -4.67 3.26
CA ALA A 171 -2.69 -4.83 2.44
C ALA A 171 -2.79 -6.23 1.83
N HIS A 172 -1.66 -6.80 1.39
CA HIS A 172 -1.61 -8.18 0.90
C HIS A 172 -1.95 -9.18 2.00
N LEU A 173 -1.34 -9.04 3.18
CA LEU A 173 -1.64 -9.88 4.34
C LEU A 173 -3.14 -9.85 4.70
N LYS A 174 -3.74 -8.66 4.73
CA LYS A 174 -5.18 -8.50 4.97
C LYS A 174 -6.02 -9.27 3.95
N ARG A 175 -5.67 -9.22 2.66
CA ARG A 175 -6.39 -9.96 1.60
C ARG A 175 -6.27 -11.47 1.81
N VAL A 176 -5.07 -11.98 2.05
CA VAL A 176 -4.82 -13.41 2.27
C VAL A 176 -5.58 -13.92 3.49
N TYR A 177 -5.56 -13.17 4.60
CA TYR A 177 -6.29 -13.52 5.82
C TYR A 177 -7.81 -13.64 5.57
N HIS A 178 -8.40 -12.66 4.90
CA HIS A 178 -9.84 -12.69 4.60
C HIS A 178 -10.22 -13.75 3.57
N LYS A 179 -9.27 -14.26 2.78
CA LYS A 179 -9.50 -15.32 1.78
C LYS A 179 -9.78 -16.70 2.42
N LYS A 180 -9.72 -16.84 3.77
CA LYS A 180 -10.05 -17.99 4.65
C LYS A 180 -9.47 -19.39 4.30
N LYS A 181 -9.22 -19.71 3.03
CA LYS A 181 -8.68 -20.98 2.53
C LYS A 181 -7.15 -21.06 2.59
N ASP A 182 -6.48 -19.93 2.78
CA ASP A 182 -5.02 -19.80 2.61
C ASP A 182 -4.24 -19.85 3.95
N VAL A 183 -4.65 -20.68 4.91
CA VAL A 183 -3.99 -20.78 6.23
C VAL A 183 -2.51 -21.19 6.10
N LYS A 184 -2.21 -22.14 5.21
CA LYS A 184 -0.81 -22.55 4.92
C LYS A 184 0.01 -21.38 4.40
N MET A 185 -0.58 -20.56 3.52
CA MET A 185 0.08 -19.40 2.93
C MET A 185 0.31 -18.31 3.97
N LEU A 186 -0.67 -18.07 4.84
CA LEU A 186 -0.55 -17.15 5.97
C LEU A 186 0.63 -17.52 6.87
N GLY A 187 0.80 -18.82 7.17
CA GLY A 187 1.96 -19.33 7.91
C GLY A 187 3.29 -19.13 7.18
N LYS A 188 3.33 -19.31 5.86
CA LYS A 188 4.54 -19.01 5.05
C LYS A 188 4.91 -17.51 5.10
N ILE A 189 3.93 -16.61 4.96
CA ILE A 189 4.16 -15.16 5.07
C ILE A 189 4.66 -14.79 6.48
N GLN A 190 4.05 -15.37 7.50
CA GLN A 190 4.45 -15.15 8.90
C GLN A 190 5.91 -15.57 9.13
N ASN A 191 6.29 -16.78 8.69
CA ASN A 191 7.67 -17.27 8.78
C ASN A 191 8.65 -16.39 8.01
N LEU A 192 8.27 -15.90 6.82
CA LEU A 192 9.09 -14.96 6.05
C LEU A 192 9.33 -13.67 6.85
N CYS A 193 8.29 -13.07 7.45
CA CYS A 193 8.42 -11.89 8.29
C CYS A 193 9.34 -12.15 9.51
N PHE A 194 9.19 -13.29 10.18
CA PHE A 194 10.05 -13.67 11.32
C PHE A 194 11.51 -13.83 10.90
N SER A 195 11.77 -14.42 9.73
CA SER A 195 13.13 -14.51 9.19
C SER A 195 13.69 -13.11 8.89
N LYS A 196 12.89 -12.21 8.32
CA LYS A 196 13.32 -10.84 7.98
C LYS A 196 13.50 -9.95 9.21
N MET A 197 12.82 -10.23 10.33
CA MET A 197 13.08 -9.55 11.61
C MET A 197 14.47 -9.85 12.19
N LYS A 198 15.05 -11.00 11.85
CA LYS A 198 16.41 -11.41 12.27
C LYS A 198 17.50 -11.00 11.26
N ASP A 199 17.16 -10.19 10.26
CA ASP A 199 18.12 -9.71 9.26
C ASP A 199 19.19 -8.80 9.89
N SER A 200 20.42 -8.91 9.40
CA SER A 200 21.55 -8.09 9.82
C SER A 200 21.29 -6.58 9.70
N ARG A 201 20.52 -6.17 8.67
CA ARG A 201 20.17 -4.78 8.38
C ARG A 201 18.94 -4.36 9.15
N SER A 202 19.11 -3.33 9.96
CA SER A 202 18.06 -2.75 10.80
C SER A 202 16.85 -2.26 10.02
N ILE A 203 17.02 -1.78 8.79
CA ILE A 203 15.90 -1.28 7.97
C ILE A 203 14.92 -2.39 7.58
N VAL A 204 15.45 -3.57 7.21
CA VAL A 204 14.66 -4.76 6.85
C VAL A 204 13.97 -5.31 8.10
N ALA A 205 14.74 -5.45 9.19
CA ALA A 205 14.21 -5.90 10.48
C ALA A 205 13.09 -4.99 10.99
N ARG A 206 13.26 -3.67 10.88
CA ARG A 206 12.22 -2.69 11.25
C ARG A 206 10.99 -2.79 10.37
N CYS A 207 11.14 -2.96 9.06
CA CYS A 207 9.99 -3.14 8.17
C CYS A 207 9.18 -4.38 8.56
N ALA A 208 9.85 -5.51 8.77
CA ALA A 208 9.22 -6.75 9.19
C ALA A 208 8.55 -6.63 10.57
N GLN A 209 9.19 -5.95 11.52
CA GLN A 209 8.62 -5.64 12.84
C GLN A 209 7.30 -4.86 12.71
N LEU A 210 7.27 -3.82 11.87
CA LEU A 210 6.06 -3.02 11.66
C LEU A 210 4.92 -3.83 11.05
N VAL A 211 5.23 -4.75 10.11
CA VAL A 211 4.23 -5.68 9.54
C VAL A 211 3.67 -6.59 10.63
N CYS A 212 4.52 -7.19 11.48
CA CYS A 212 4.07 -8.05 12.57
C CYS A 212 3.20 -7.29 13.60
N ILE A 213 3.59 -6.07 13.96
CA ILE A 213 2.80 -5.21 14.86
C ILE A 213 1.44 -4.86 14.26
N ASP A 214 1.39 -4.44 12.99
CA ASP A 214 0.15 -4.12 12.27
C ASP A 214 -0.76 -5.36 12.17
N ALA A 215 -0.19 -6.53 11.85
CA ALA A 215 -0.92 -7.79 11.79
C ALA A 215 -1.51 -8.20 13.14
N PHE A 216 -0.76 -8.06 14.24
CA PHE A 216 -1.23 -8.38 15.59
C PHE A 216 -2.36 -7.44 16.03
N ARG A 217 -2.19 -6.13 15.84
CA ARG A 217 -3.21 -5.10 16.16
C ARG A 217 -4.50 -5.33 15.38
N ARG A 218 -4.40 -5.68 14.10
CA ARG A 218 -5.56 -6.00 13.24
C ARG A 218 -6.15 -7.38 13.47
N LYS A 219 -5.64 -8.14 14.43
CA LYS A 219 -6.12 -9.46 14.82
C LYS A 219 -5.89 -10.56 13.78
N PHE A 220 -4.95 -10.37 12.85
CA PHE A 220 -4.62 -11.37 11.81
C PHE A 220 -3.68 -12.45 12.33
N TRP A 221 -2.70 -12.05 13.15
CA TRP A 221 -1.71 -12.93 13.81
C TRP A 221 -1.77 -12.72 15.31
N ARG A 222 -2.78 -13.32 15.95
CA ARG A 222 -3.02 -13.25 17.39
C ARG A 222 -2.59 -14.55 18.06
N ASP A 223 -1.32 -14.85 17.91
CA ASP A 223 -0.68 -16.07 18.37
C ASP A 223 0.54 -15.75 19.23
N GLU A 224 0.90 -16.70 20.09
CA GLU A 224 2.01 -16.56 21.03
C GLU A 224 3.34 -16.37 20.31
N ARG A 225 3.52 -17.02 19.15
CA ARG A 225 4.76 -16.91 18.39
C ARG A 225 4.99 -15.49 17.88
N THR A 226 3.96 -14.81 17.35
CA THR A 226 4.08 -13.41 16.93
C THR A 226 4.36 -12.49 18.11
N ALA A 227 3.71 -12.70 19.26
CA ALA A 227 3.95 -11.90 20.45
C ALA A 227 5.42 -12.01 20.92
N ASN A 228 5.97 -13.23 20.97
CA ASN A 228 7.34 -13.46 21.41
C ASN A 228 8.39 -12.95 20.40
N VAL A 229 8.12 -13.04 19.09
CA VAL A 229 9.02 -12.43 18.09
C VAL A 229 9.06 -10.90 18.22
N ILE A 230 7.93 -10.25 18.55
CA ILE A 230 7.91 -8.81 18.84
C ILE A 230 8.60 -8.51 20.19
N ALA A 231 8.49 -9.41 21.16
CA ALA A 231 9.18 -9.33 22.46
C ALA A 231 10.70 -9.38 22.32
N GLU A 232 11.24 -10.29 21.49
CA GLU A 232 12.67 -10.35 21.15
C GLU A 232 13.17 -9.00 20.61
N ALA A 233 12.36 -8.31 19.81
CA ALA A 233 12.70 -7.00 19.26
C ALA A 233 12.80 -5.87 20.31
N CYS A 234 12.28 -6.04 21.54
CA CYS A 234 12.55 -5.13 22.66
C CYS A 234 14.06 -5.08 23.02
N PHE A 235 14.81 -6.14 22.71
CA PHE A 235 16.24 -6.26 23.01
C PHE A 235 17.14 -6.04 21.79
N HIS A 236 16.59 -5.57 20.67
CA HIS A 236 17.34 -5.35 19.45
C HIS A 236 18.42 -4.25 19.62
N LYS A 237 19.53 -4.35 18.88
CA LYS A 237 20.66 -3.39 18.92
C LYS A 237 20.28 -1.94 18.58
N VAL A 238 19.21 -1.74 17.81
CA VAL A 238 18.77 -0.41 17.35
C VAL A 238 17.66 0.15 18.25
N PRO A 239 17.88 1.30 18.92
CA PRO A 239 16.91 1.97 19.80
C PRO A 239 15.51 2.12 19.21
N LYS A 240 15.41 2.50 17.93
CA LYS A 240 14.12 2.73 17.26
C LYS A 240 13.25 1.47 17.21
N ILE A 241 13.86 0.30 16.98
CA ILE A 241 13.17 -1.00 17.00
C ILE A 241 12.73 -1.33 18.43
N GLN A 242 13.60 -1.13 19.42
CA GLN A 242 13.27 -1.37 20.83
C GLN A 242 12.07 -0.54 21.28
N VAL A 243 12.12 0.77 21.02
CA VAL A 243 11.05 1.72 21.40
C VAL A 243 9.73 1.35 20.75
N THR A 244 9.73 1.00 19.45
CA THR A 244 8.51 0.55 18.75
C THR A 244 7.93 -0.73 19.34
N SER A 245 8.76 -1.73 19.70
CA SER A 245 8.25 -2.94 20.38
C SER A 245 7.70 -2.63 21.78
N MET A 246 8.37 -1.79 22.56
CA MET A 246 7.88 -1.39 23.89
C MET A 246 6.57 -0.61 23.80
N LYS A 247 6.49 0.38 22.88
CA LYS A 247 5.27 1.15 22.59
C LYS A 247 4.11 0.22 22.19
N PHE A 248 4.40 -0.83 21.41
CA PHE A 248 3.43 -1.88 21.09
C PHE A 248 2.90 -2.59 22.34
N PHE A 249 3.74 -3.16 23.20
CA PHE A 249 3.24 -3.85 24.41
C PHE A 249 2.48 -2.89 25.32
N LEU A 250 2.93 -1.64 25.41
CA LEU A 250 2.31 -0.61 26.22
C LEU A 250 0.95 -0.10 25.69
N GLY A 251 0.51 -0.55 24.50
CA GLY A 251 -0.79 -0.19 23.92
C GLY A 251 -0.82 1.17 23.22
N SER A 252 0.33 1.70 22.78
CA SER A 252 0.36 2.95 22.02
C SER A 252 -0.05 2.69 20.57
N GLU A 253 -1.09 3.35 20.05
CA GLU A 253 -1.55 3.13 18.67
C GLU A 253 -0.69 3.86 17.62
N ASN A 254 0.12 4.85 18.03
CA ASN A 254 0.89 5.73 17.13
C ASN A 254 2.30 5.19 16.78
N ASP A 255 2.44 3.91 16.42
CA ASP A 255 3.74 3.36 15.93
C ASP A 255 3.90 3.41 14.41
N ASN A 256 2.97 4.07 13.70
CA ASN A 256 2.96 4.15 12.24
C ASN A 256 4.09 5.01 11.65
N GLY A 257 5.33 4.93 12.14
CA GLY A 257 6.52 5.49 11.49
C GLY A 257 6.48 6.98 11.09
N GLU A 258 5.47 7.73 11.53
CA GLU A 258 5.17 9.07 11.04
C GLU A 258 5.64 10.17 11.99
N GLN A 259 5.97 9.84 13.24
CA GLN A 259 6.44 10.83 14.21
C GLN A 259 7.56 10.22 15.04
N GLU A 260 8.80 10.57 14.68
CA GLU A 260 9.96 10.77 15.56
C GLU A 260 11.24 10.67 14.70
N GLY A 261 11.72 11.86 14.33
CA GLY A 261 13.01 12.10 13.68
C GLY A 261 12.96 13.25 12.67
N ASP A 262 13.20 14.46 13.17
CA ASP A 262 13.96 15.54 12.52
C ASP A 262 13.54 15.97 11.10
N ASP A 263 12.67 16.98 11.04
CA ASP A 263 12.56 17.96 9.96
C ASP A 263 11.87 19.18 10.56
N SER A 264 12.65 20.02 11.23
CA SER A 264 12.40 21.45 11.16
C SER A 264 12.66 21.86 9.71
N ASP A 265 11.69 22.55 9.10
CA ASP A 265 11.72 23.11 7.75
C ASP A 265 11.41 22.12 6.61
N ILE A 266 10.11 21.90 6.37
CA ILE A 266 9.41 22.13 5.08
C ILE A 266 7.99 21.53 5.22
N ASP A 267 7.08 22.34 5.77
CA ASP A 267 5.73 22.63 5.25
C ASP A 267 4.94 23.35 6.37
N SER A 268 5.40 24.57 6.68
CA SER A 268 4.79 25.50 7.64
C SER A 268 3.53 26.18 7.08
N GLU A 269 2.56 25.40 6.56
CA GLU A 269 1.24 25.93 6.18
C GLU A 269 0.07 24.95 6.50
N ALA A 270 0.30 23.93 7.34
CA ALA A 270 -0.77 23.06 7.86
C ALA A 270 -0.76 22.86 9.38
N GLU A 271 0.13 23.52 10.10
CA GLU A 271 0.04 23.68 11.55
C GLU A 271 -0.61 25.02 11.87
N ASP A 272 -1.88 24.95 12.29
CA ASP A 272 -2.38 25.57 13.52
C ASP A 272 -3.83 26.04 13.37
N ASN A 273 -4.72 25.07 13.15
CA ASN A 273 -6.14 25.28 13.40
C ASN A 273 -6.72 24.11 14.15
N THR A 274 -6.16 23.81 15.33
CA THR A 274 -6.91 23.12 16.38
C THR A 274 -7.97 24.06 16.94
N LYS A 275 -8.95 24.45 16.10
CA LYS A 275 -10.05 25.28 16.57
C LYS A 275 -10.82 24.52 17.62
N THR A 276 -10.76 25.00 18.85
CA THR A 276 -11.49 24.39 19.95
C THR A 276 -12.98 24.43 19.64
N LEU A 277 -13.79 23.50 20.19
CA LEU A 277 -15.25 23.53 19.98
C LEU A 277 -15.85 24.91 20.32
N LYS A 278 -15.23 25.64 21.26
CA LYS A 278 -15.53 27.03 21.60
C LYS A 278 -15.23 27.98 20.43
N GLU A 279 -14.03 27.98 19.87
CA GLU A 279 -13.66 28.85 18.74
C GLU A 279 -14.51 28.63 17.48
N VAL A 280 -14.82 27.37 17.15
CA VAL A 280 -15.74 27.06 16.03
C VAL A 280 -17.13 27.66 16.29
N MET A 281 -17.60 27.65 17.54
CA MET A 281 -18.88 28.25 17.92
C MET A 281 -18.81 29.78 17.93
N THR A 282 -17.72 30.37 18.41
CA THR A 282 -17.52 31.84 18.46
C THR A 282 -17.41 32.43 17.05
N SER A 283 -16.70 31.76 16.13
CA SER A 283 -16.60 32.19 14.73
C SER A 283 -17.94 32.20 13.99
N PHE A 284 -18.94 31.47 14.49
CA PHE A 284 -20.28 31.39 13.92
C PHE A 284 -21.29 32.34 14.56
N ARG A 285 -20.92 32.99 15.67
CA ARG A 285 -21.80 33.92 16.39
C ARG A 285 -21.87 35.28 15.70
N ASN A 286 -20.78 35.71 15.05
CA ASN A 286 -20.62 37.08 14.53
C ASN A 286 -20.84 37.19 13.01
N VAL A 287 -21.38 36.15 12.33
CA VAL A 287 -21.48 36.10 10.87
C VAL A 287 -22.87 35.63 10.42
N LYS A 288 -23.38 36.15 9.28
CA LYS A 288 -24.67 35.76 8.67
C LYS A 288 -24.76 34.23 8.47
N LYS A 289 -25.84 33.64 8.98
CA LYS A 289 -26.08 32.19 8.98
C LYS A 289 -26.60 31.70 7.61
N THR A 290 -25.71 31.23 6.75
CA THR A 290 -26.07 30.61 5.46
C THR A 290 -26.19 29.08 5.57
N ARG A 291 -27.10 28.46 4.80
CA ARG A 291 -27.35 27.00 4.80
C ARG A 291 -26.09 26.14 4.54
N LYS A 292 -25.21 26.57 3.63
CA LYS A 292 -23.93 25.90 3.31
C LYS A 292 -22.94 25.92 4.49
N ARG A 293 -22.93 27.03 5.26
CA ARG A 293 -22.04 27.24 6.41
C ARG A 293 -22.50 26.46 7.65
N ALA A 294 -23.80 26.35 7.89
CA ALA A 294 -24.35 25.49 8.93
C ALA A 294 -23.92 24.02 8.76
N LYS A 295 -23.96 23.51 7.52
CA LYS A 295 -23.51 22.15 7.17
C LYS A 295 -22.01 21.93 7.44
N ASN A 296 -21.17 22.95 7.24
CA ASN A 296 -19.74 22.87 7.51
C ASN A 296 -19.44 22.83 9.03
N VAL A 297 -20.18 23.58 9.85
CA VAL A 297 -20.05 23.52 11.32
C VAL A 297 -20.47 22.17 11.85
N GLU A 298 -21.57 21.62 11.34
CA GLU A 298 -22.04 20.32 11.78
C GLU A 298 -21.01 19.22 11.45
N ARG A 299 -20.37 19.30 10.27
CA ARG A 299 -19.24 18.43 9.90
C ARG A 299 -18.03 18.64 10.83
N ALA A 300 -17.65 19.88 11.12
CA ALA A 300 -16.55 20.19 12.04
C ALA A 300 -16.83 19.69 13.47
N LYS A 301 -18.05 19.89 13.98
CA LYS A 301 -18.49 19.36 15.28
C LYS A 301 -18.46 17.84 15.32
N LYS A 302 -18.93 17.16 14.26
CA LYS A 302 -18.88 15.70 14.12
C LYS A 302 -17.43 15.18 14.07
N MET A 303 -16.52 15.90 13.41
CA MET A 303 -15.10 15.55 13.41
C MET A 303 -14.44 15.74 14.78
N ILE A 304 -14.74 16.85 15.46
CA ILE A 304 -14.23 17.13 16.82
C ILE A 304 -14.81 16.13 17.83
N SER A 305 -16.09 15.77 17.73
CA SER A 305 -16.71 14.79 18.62
C SER A 305 -16.20 13.37 18.36
N LYS A 306 -15.96 12.97 17.10
CA LYS A 306 -15.27 11.72 16.76
C LYS A 306 -13.84 11.69 17.30
N LYS A 307 -13.05 12.75 17.12
CA LYS A 307 -11.70 12.86 17.72
C LYS A 307 -11.73 12.82 19.24
N LYS A 308 -12.72 13.45 19.89
CA LYS A 308 -12.90 13.38 21.35
C LYS A 308 -13.33 11.99 21.82
N LYS A 309 -14.21 11.31 21.08
CA LYS A 309 -14.63 9.94 21.37
C LYS A 309 -13.46 8.96 21.22
N GLN A 310 -12.69 9.07 20.13
CA GLN A 310 -11.43 8.34 19.95
C GLN A 310 -10.41 8.64 21.06
N LYS A 311 -10.27 9.89 21.51
CA LYS A 311 -9.41 10.23 22.66
C LYS A 311 -9.94 9.71 24.01
N LYS A 312 -11.26 9.52 24.15
CA LYS A 312 -11.89 8.94 25.36
C LYS A 312 -11.79 7.42 25.36
N GLU A 313 -11.98 6.78 24.22
CA GLU A 313 -11.80 5.34 23.99
C GLU A 313 -10.30 4.97 24.05
N GLY A 314 -9.40 5.83 23.57
CA GLY A 314 -7.95 5.68 23.72
C GLY A 314 -7.40 6.10 25.10
N ARG A 315 -8.27 6.55 26.03
CA ARG A 315 -7.88 6.90 27.41
C ARG A 315 -7.81 5.67 28.32
N SER A 316 -8.53 4.61 27.99
CA SER A 316 -8.09 3.26 28.32
C SER A 316 -6.95 2.93 27.35
N LYS A 317 -5.72 3.27 27.72
CA LYS A 317 -4.55 2.56 27.18
C LYS A 317 -4.69 1.13 27.70
N GLU A 318 -5.57 0.34 27.10
CA GLU A 318 -5.49 -1.11 27.19
C GLU A 318 -4.09 -1.41 26.68
N CYS A 319 -3.20 -1.71 27.64
CA CYS A 319 -2.00 -2.47 27.36
C CYS A 319 -2.40 -3.58 26.37
N ASN A 320 -1.52 -3.97 25.45
CA ASN A 320 -1.80 -5.15 24.64
C ASN A 320 -1.74 -6.38 25.57
N LEU A 321 -2.78 -6.55 26.39
CA LEU A 321 -2.89 -7.50 27.49
C LEU A 321 -2.71 -8.89 26.94
N MET A 322 -3.35 -9.16 25.79
CA MET A 322 -3.16 -10.39 25.05
C MET A 322 -1.69 -10.62 24.69
N ALA A 323 -0.97 -9.61 24.18
CA ALA A 323 0.44 -9.78 23.82
C ALA A 323 1.31 -10.07 25.06
N ILE A 324 1.03 -9.43 26.19
CA ILE A 324 1.77 -9.69 27.45
C ILE A 324 1.43 -11.08 28.00
N GLN A 325 0.16 -11.48 27.98
CA GLN A 325 -0.27 -12.80 28.45
C GLN A 325 0.30 -13.93 27.58
N SER A 326 0.56 -13.66 26.30
CA SER A 326 1.12 -14.61 25.35
C SER A 326 2.65 -14.72 25.37
N LEU A 327 3.35 -14.10 26.32
CA LEU A 327 4.79 -14.28 26.51
C LEU A 327 5.10 -15.70 27.00
N TYR A 328 6.11 -16.36 26.41
CA TYR A 328 6.48 -17.73 26.79
C TYR A 328 7.09 -17.80 28.19
N ASP A 329 8.02 -16.90 28.50
CA ASP A 329 8.61 -16.77 29.82
C ASP A 329 8.56 -15.29 30.26
N PRO A 330 7.48 -14.88 30.95
CA PRO A 330 7.33 -13.50 31.41
C PRO A 330 8.32 -13.14 32.52
N GLN A 331 8.81 -14.12 33.30
CA GLN A 331 9.79 -13.90 34.37
C GLN A 331 11.15 -13.58 33.77
N GLU A 332 11.66 -14.44 32.89
CA GLU A 332 12.95 -14.24 32.22
C GLU A 332 12.95 -12.95 31.39
N PHE A 333 11.82 -12.63 30.74
CA PHE A 333 11.68 -11.38 30.00
C PHE A 333 11.79 -10.16 30.92
N ALA A 334 11.11 -10.16 32.07
CA ALA A 334 11.14 -9.06 33.03
C ALA A 334 12.54 -8.88 33.63
N ASP A 335 13.23 -9.98 33.96
CA ASP A 335 14.58 -9.96 34.51
C ASP A 335 15.61 -9.45 33.50
N LYS A 336 15.53 -9.89 32.23
CA LYS A 336 16.36 -9.35 31.13
C LYS A 336 16.12 -7.86 30.91
N LEU A 337 14.86 -7.42 30.94
CA LEU A 337 14.50 -6.02 30.74
C LEU A 337 14.98 -5.14 31.90
N PHE A 338 14.90 -5.64 33.13
CA PHE A 338 15.42 -4.99 34.33
C PHE A 338 16.96 -4.94 34.34
N GLY A 339 17.65 -6.04 33.99
CA GLY A 339 19.11 -6.02 33.84
C GLY A 339 19.58 -5.02 32.77
N ALA A 340 18.82 -4.87 31.68
CA ALA A 340 19.07 -3.86 30.65
C ALA A 340 18.75 -2.42 31.10
N LEU A 341 18.00 -2.24 32.19
CA LEU A 341 17.70 -0.95 32.81
C LEU A 341 18.85 -0.52 33.73
N GLU A 342 19.37 -1.45 34.55
CA GLU A 342 20.44 -1.18 35.51
C GLU A 342 21.82 -1.00 34.83
N SER A 343 22.12 -1.82 33.81
CA SER A 343 23.42 -1.82 33.14
C SER A 343 23.67 -0.57 32.27
N LYS A 344 22.62 0.01 31.67
CA LYS A 344 22.74 1.13 30.73
C LYS A 344 22.44 2.47 31.38
N LYS A 345 23.40 3.01 32.13
CA LYS A 345 23.30 4.33 32.78
C LYS A 345 23.09 5.50 31.79
N MET A 346 23.45 5.33 30.52
CA MET A 346 23.41 6.37 29.47
C MET A 346 22.23 6.29 28.49
N ASP A 347 21.18 5.50 28.79
CA ASP A 347 19.98 5.50 27.95
C ASP A 347 19.21 6.83 28.10
N LYS A 348 18.67 7.34 26.99
CA LYS A 348 17.73 8.49 27.00
C LYS A 348 16.60 8.22 27.99
N PHE A 349 16.20 9.26 28.74
CA PHE A 349 15.17 9.16 29.78
C PHE A 349 13.88 8.49 29.30
N GLU A 350 13.42 8.80 28.08
CA GLU A 350 12.21 8.19 27.51
C GLU A 350 12.32 6.67 27.36
N MET A 351 13.47 6.17 26.89
CA MET A 351 13.70 4.73 26.76
C MET A 351 13.69 4.05 28.13
N ARG A 352 14.29 4.68 29.14
CA ARG A 352 14.25 4.22 30.52
C ARG A 352 12.82 4.12 31.04
N LEU A 353 12.00 5.15 30.77
CA LEU A 353 10.61 5.18 31.16
C LEU A 353 9.79 4.06 30.49
N PHE A 354 10.01 3.79 29.19
CA PHE A 354 9.36 2.69 28.50
C PHE A 354 9.72 1.32 29.10
N LYS A 355 10.99 1.10 29.44
CA LYS A 355 11.46 -0.13 30.11
C LYS A 355 10.79 -0.31 31.48
N ILE A 356 10.81 0.72 32.33
CA ILE A 356 10.17 0.70 33.65
C ILE A 356 8.68 0.40 33.53
N ALA A 357 7.98 1.12 32.63
CA ALA A 357 6.55 0.95 32.44
C ALA A 357 6.21 -0.47 31.95
N LEU A 358 7.03 -1.05 31.08
CA LEU A 358 6.81 -2.40 30.58
C LEU A 358 7.10 -3.46 31.66
N CYS A 359 8.22 -3.35 32.38
CA CYS A 359 8.52 -4.21 33.53
C CYS A 359 7.36 -4.22 34.54
N ALA A 360 6.93 -3.04 35.01
CA ALA A 360 5.86 -2.91 35.98
C ALA A 360 4.56 -3.61 35.54
N ARG A 361 4.22 -3.52 34.25
CA ARG A 361 3.01 -4.16 33.70
C ARG A 361 3.12 -5.67 33.61
N ILE A 362 4.27 -6.19 33.18
CA ILE A 362 4.50 -7.64 33.11
C ILE A 362 4.45 -8.23 34.51
N ILE A 363 5.11 -7.59 35.49
CA ILE A 363 5.07 -7.97 36.91
C ILE A 363 3.64 -7.99 37.43
N GLY A 364 2.86 -6.93 37.17
CA GLY A 364 1.48 -6.83 37.63
C GLY A 364 0.53 -7.85 37.00
N ILE A 365 0.67 -8.14 35.70
CA ILE A 365 -0.21 -9.06 34.96
C ILE A 365 0.09 -10.52 35.34
N HIS A 366 1.37 -10.89 35.38
CA HIS A 366 1.80 -12.27 35.66
C HIS A 366 2.08 -12.54 37.14
N ARG A 367 1.90 -11.54 38.02
CA ARG A 367 2.16 -11.60 39.47
C ARG A 367 3.56 -12.13 39.79
N LEU A 368 4.55 -11.55 39.12
CA LEU A 368 5.96 -11.95 39.25
C LEU A 368 6.58 -11.43 40.55
N HIS A 369 7.56 -12.15 41.08
CA HIS A 369 8.30 -11.75 42.27
C HIS A 369 9.65 -11.13 41.88
N THR A 370 9.73 -9.80 41.84
CA THR A 370 10.96 -9.06 41.46
C THR A 370 11.27 -7.98 42.49
N LEU A 371 11.86 -8.38 43.63
CA LEU A 371 12.16 -7.48 44.76
C LEU A 371 13.10 -6.33 44.36
N SER A 372 14.10 -6.61 43.52
CA SER A 372 15.08 -5.62 43.04
C SER A 372 14.43 -4.47 42.26
N PHE A 373 13.31 -4.74 41.55
CA PHE A 373 12.58 -3.71 40.81
C PHE A 373 11.97 -2.66 41.73
N TYR A 374 11.41 -3.06 42.87
CA TYR A 374 10.84 -2.14 43.85
C TYR A 374 11.92 -1.29 44.53
N SER A 375 13.07 -1.89 44.86
CA SER A 375 14.22 -1.15 45.38
C SER A 375 14.76 -0.13 44.38
N TYR A 376 14.76 -0.46 43.08
CA TYR A 376 15.15 0.46 42.02
C TYR A 376 14.18 1.65 41.90
N LEU A 377 12.87 1.42 41.97
CA LEU A 377 11.86 2.48 41.89
C LEU A 377 11.89 3.46 43.08
N HIS A 378 12.39 3.03 44.22
CA HIS A 378 12.56 3.87 45.40
C HIS A 378 13.75 4.84 45.27
N ARG A 379 14.74 4.51 44.44
CA ARG A 379 15.89 5.38 44.15
C ARG A 379 15.52 6.43 43.12
#